data_AF-A0A2A4ITS2-F1
#
_entry.id   AF-A0A2A4ITS2-F1
#
_cell.length_a   1.000
_cell.length_b   1.000
_cell.length_c   1.000
_cell.angle_alpha   90.00
_cell.angle_beta   90.00
_cell.angle_gamma   90.00
#
_symmetry.space_group_name_H-M   'P 1'
#
loop_
_entity.id
_entity.type
_entity.pdbx_description
1 polymer ?
#
loop_
_entity_poly.entity_id
_entity_poly.type
_entity_poly.pdbx_seq_one_letter_code
_entity_poly.pdbx_strand_id
1 'polypeptide(L)'
;MKTKSFLLFSTSVFAISIFLIVFHSQPPQSIQSIVTQTHQHIKDFQENLRDVQENHLVQEEQYARLLGLDGRQELWHNTTLPALVTYARGDAHAQAVGFVLAAAKLPYTVLLYNVGLKPYSLGVVSNYCNSSKC
;
A
#
# COMPACT_ATOMS: atom_id res chain seq x y z
N MET A 1 -52.75 -9.72 57.44
CA MET A 1 -52.38 -10.58 56.27
C MET A 1 -51.63 -9.83 55.17
N LYS A 2 -51.90 -8.53 54.91
CA LYS A 2 -51.30 -7.79 53.78
C LYS A 2 -49.77 -7.55 53.86
N THR A 3 -49.20 -7.32 55.05
CA THR A 3 -47.76 -7.03 55.19
C THR A 3 -46.86 -8.25 55.03
N LYS A 4 -47.36 -9.46 55.35
CA LYS A 4 -46.60 -10.72 55.19
C LYS A 4 -46.39 -11.09 53.72
N SER A 5 -47.41 -10.92 52.87
CA SER A 5 -47.26 -11.12 51.42
C SER A 5 -46.34 -10.10 50.78
N PHE A 6 -46.35 -8.84 51.25
CA PHE A 6 -45.48 -7.80 50.71
C PHE A 6 -43.99 -8.05 51.03
N LEU A 7 -43.72 -8.55 52.24
CA LEU A 7 -42.37 -8.90 52.70
C LEU A 7 -41.81 -10.12 51.93
N LEU A 8 -42.65 -11.13 51.66
CA LEU A 8 -42.29 -12.28 50.83
C LEU A 8 -42.04 -11.91 49.36
N PHE A 9 -42.83 -10.98 48.82
CA PHE A 9 -42.64 -10.51 47.45
C PHE A 9 -41.34 -9.70 47.31
N SER A 10 -41.07 -8.78 48.24
CA SER A 10 -39.84 -7.99 48.24
C SER A 10 -38.59 -8.85 48.39
N THR A 11 -38.60 -9.82 49.30
CA THR A 11 -37.46 -10.75 49.49
C THR A 11 -37.23 -11.65 48.28
N SER A 12 -38.30 -12.09 47.60
CA SER A 12 -38.20 -12.85 46.34
C SER A 12 -37.55 -12.04 45.21
N VAL A 13 -37.95 -10.78 45.03
CA VAL A 13 -37.36 -9.89 44.01
C VAL A 13 -35.87 -9.64 44.30
N PHE A 14 -35.50 -9.44 45.57
CA PHE A 14 -34.09 -9.30 45.97
C PHE A 14 -33.29 -10.58 45.74
N ALA A 15 -33.85 -11.75 46.07
CA ALA A 15 -33.17 -13.02 45.84
C ALA A 15 -32.94 -13.29 44.34
N ILE A 16 -33.94 -13.03 43.50
CA ILE A 16 -33.83 -13.21 42.04
C ILE A 16 -32.82 -12.24 41.44
N SER A 17 -32.78 -10.98 41.89
CA SER A 17 -31.81 -10.00 41.40
C SER A 17 -30.38 -10.34 41.80
N ILE A 18 -30.16 -10.82 43.03
CA ILE A 18 -28.84 -11.34 43.45
C ILE A 18 -28.46 -12.59 42.63
N PHE A 19 -29.41 -13.50 42.41
CA PHE A 19 -29.18 -14.71 41.62
C PHE A 19 -28.80 -14.35 40.17
N LEU A 20 -29.48 -13.38 39.56
CA LEU A 20 -29.11 -12.88 38.24
C LEU A 20 -27.72 -12.26 38.25
N ILE A 21 -27.35 -11.43 39.23
CA ILE A 21 -26.01 -10.82 39.26
C ILE A 21 -24.92 -11.89 39.39
N VAL A 22 -25.12 -12.91 40.23
CA VAL A 22 -24.13 -13.99 40.47
C VAL A 22 -24.04 -14.96 39.29
N PHE A 23 -25.15 -15.31 38.63
CA PHE A 23 -25.13 -16.21 37.48
C PHE A 23 -24.83 -15.49 36.15
N HIS A 24 -25.06 -14.18 36.07
CA HIS A 24 -24.75 -13.35 34.89
C HIS A 24 -23.34 -12.73 34.94
N SER A 25 -22.57 -12.98 36.01
CA SER A 25 -21.14 -12.65 36.10
C SER A 25 -20.23 -13.73 35.50
N GLN A 26 -20.71 -14.43 34.47
CA GLN A 26 -19.79 -14.94 33.45
C GLN A 26 -19.46 -13.76 32.53
N PRO A 27 -18.22 -13.23 32.53
CA PRO A 27 -17.84 -12.27 31.50
C PRO A 27 -18.15 -12.93 30.15
N PRO A 28 -18.91 -12.27 29.26
CA PRO A 28 -19.25 -12.87 27.98
C PRO A 28 -17.94 -13.23 27.29
N GLN A 29 -17.76 -14.53 27.00
CA GLN A 29 -16.53 -15.08 26.40
C GLN A 29 -16.17 -14.40 25.06
N SER A 30 -17.10 -13.65 24.48
CA SER A 30 -16.90 -12.81 23.31
C SER A 30 -15.94 -11.65 23.51
N ILE A 31 -15.88 -11.02 24.70
CA ILE A 31 -14.95 -9.88 24.91
C ILE A 31 -13.52 -10.38 25.11
N GLN A 32 -13.36 -11.54 25.75
CA GLN A 32 -12.05 -12.18 25.86
C GLN A 32 -11.55 -12.64 24.49
N SER A 33 -12.41 -13.25 23.66
CA SER A 33 -12.02 -13.64 22.30
C SER A 33 -11.70 -12.44 21.42
N ILE A 34 -12.49 -11.35 21.46
CA ILE A 34 -12.23 -10.13 20.71
C ILE A 34 -10.87 -9.54 21.10
N VAL A 35 -10.56 -9.36 22.40
CA VAL A 35 -9.28 -8.76 22.80
C VAL A 35 -8.08 -9.66 22.46
N THR A 36 -8.22 -10.99 22.55
CA THR A 36 -7.15 -11.91 22.12
C THR A 36 -6.98 -11.97 20.60
N GLN A 37 -8.08 -11.88 19.85
CA GLN A 37 -8.07 -11.99 18.39
C GLN A 37 -7.57 -10.70 17.75
N THR A 38 -7.85 -9.51 18.32
CA THR A 38 -7.27 -8.25 17.83
C THR A 38 -5.77 -8.15 18.12
N HIS A 39 -5.29 -8.67 19.27
CA HIS A 39 -3.86 -8.60 19.59
C HIS A 39 -3.01 -9.45 18.64
N GLN A 40 -3.49 -10.64 18.29
CA GLN A 40 -2.82 -11.50 17.29
C GLN A 40 -2.83 -10.84 15.90
N HIS A 41 -3.96 -10.27 15.49
CA HIS A 41 -4.08 -9.64 14.17
C HIS A 41 -3.21 -8.38 14.02
N ILE A 42 -3.07 -7.58 15.08
CA ILE A 42 -2.17 -6.41 15.09
C ILE A 42 -0.70 -6.85 15.05
N LYS A 43 -0.35 -7.91 15.78
CA LYS A 43 1.02 -8.43 15.80
C LYS A 43 1.43 -9.00 14.45
N ASP A 44 0.56 -9.79 13.81
CA ASP A 44 0.80 -10.33 12.46
C ASP A 44 0.89 -9.21 11.41
N PHE A 45 0.08 -8.16 11.52
CA PHE A 45 0.16 -7.01 10.61
C PHE A 45 1.47 -6.22 10.81
N GLN A 46 1.90 -6.04 12.05
CA GLN A 46 3.16 -5.37 12.37
C GLN A 46 4.37 -6.19 11.93
N GLU A 47 4.36 -7.51 12.10
CA GLU A 47 5.42 -8.41 11.63
C GLU A 47 5.50 -8.44 10.10
N ASN A 48 4.36 -8.53 9.40
CA ASN A 48 4.32 -8.44 7.93
C ASN A 48 4.83 -7.09 7.41
N LEU A 49 4.48 -5.97 8.06
CA LEU A 49 5.01 -4.67 7.66
C LEU A 49 6.50 -4.52 7.96
N ARG A 50 7.01 -5.13 9.05
CA ARG A 50 8.44 -5.10 9.37
C ARG A 50 9.26 -5.95 8.40
N ASP A 51 8.76 -7.13 8.03
CA ASP A 51 9.38 -7.97 6.99
C ASP A 51 9.31 -7.30 5.61
N VAL A 52 8.23 -6.60 5.28
CA VAL A 52 8.16 -5.81 4.03
C VAL A 52 9.08 -4.59 4.09
N GLN A 53 9.24 -3.94 5.24
CA GLN A 53 10.19 -2.82 5.39
C GLN A 53 11.64 -3.30 5.23
N GLU A 54 11.99 -4.46 5.78
CA GLU A 54 13.31 -5.08 5.65
C GLU A 54 13.56 -5.62 4.23
N ASN A 55 12.54 -6.19 3.56
CA ASN A 55 12.68 -6.76 2.22
C ASN A 55 12.44 -5.76 1.06
N HIS A 56 11.79 -4.62 1.28
CA HIS A 56 11.39 -3.71 0.19
C HIS A 56 12.26 -2.45 0.05
N LEU A 57 13.20 -2.20 0.97
CA LEU A 57 14.18 -1.11 0.85
C LEU A 57 15.56 -1.56 0.38
N VAL A 58 15.71 -2.83 0.03
CA VAL A 58 16.78 -3.25 -0.89
C VAL A 58 16.24 -3.02 -2.28
N GLN A 59 16.21 -1.74 -2.70
CA GLN A 59 16.16 -1.41 -4.12
C GLN A 59 17.41 -2.04 -4.73
N GLU A 60 17.24 -3.24 -5.27
CA GLU A 60 18.31 -4.12 -5.69
C GLU A 60 19.29 -3.30 -6.54
N GLU A 61 20.54 -3.16 -6.06
CA GLU A 61 21.55 -2.32 -6.70
C GLU A 61 21.72 -2.68 -8.18
N GLN A 62 21.38 -3.91 -8.57
CA GLN A 62 21.36 -4.35 -9.96
C GLN A 62 20.42 -3.53 -10.84
N TYR A 63 19.21 -3.18 -10.35
CA TYR A 63 18.27 -2.37 -11.12
C TYR A 63 18.68 -0.90 -11.12
N ALA A 64 19.25 -0.41 -10.01
CA ALA A 64 19.83 0.93 -9.96
C ALA A 64 21.02 1.07 -10.94
N ARG A 65 21.87 0.04 -11.05
CA ARG A 65 22.97 -0.04 -12.02
C ARG A 65 22.48 -0.15 -13.46
N LEU A 66 21.47 -0.98 -13.73
CA LEU A 66 20.84 -1.08 -15.05
C LEU A 66 20.22 0.25 -15.50
N LEU A 67 19.71 1.05 -14.55
CA LEU A 67 19.13 2.37 -14.78
C LEU A 67 20.16 3.52 -14.73
N GLY A 68 21.44 3.24 -14.44
CA GLY A 68 22.50 4.27 -14.33
C GLY A 68 22.36 5.22 -13.13
N LEU A 69 21.66 4.79 -12.08
CA LEU A 69 21.38 5.55 -10.86
C LEU A 69 22.39 5.26 -9.73
N ASP A 70 23.44 4.47 -9.99
CA ASP A 70 24.43 3.98 -9.02
C ASP A 70 25.49 5.02 -8.60
N GLY A 71 25.20 6.31 -8.78
CA GLY A 71 26.12 7.41 -8.43
C GLY A 71 27.34 7.53 -9.34
N ARG A 72 27.57 6.56 -10.22
CA ARG A 72 28.42 6.69 -11.41
C ARG A 72 27.59 7.30 -12.52
N GLN A 73 27.10 8.51 -12.28
CA GLN A 73 26.79 9.39 -13.40
C GLN A 73 28.12 9.61 -14.11
N GLU A 74 28.37 8.85 -15.16
CA GLU A 74 29.18 9.33 -16.27
C GLU A 74 28.53 10.66 -16.66
N LEU A 75 29.05 11.76 -16.10
CA LEU A 75 28.77 13.10 -16.57
C LEU A 75 28.93 13.01 -18.07
N TRP A 76 27.86 13.22 -18.81
CA TRP A 76 27.88 13.13 -20.26
C TRP A 76 28.97 14.08 -20.78
N HIS A 77 30.15 13.51 -21.03
CA HIS A 77 31.31 14.25 -21.50
C HIS A 77 31.23 14.21 -23.03
N ASN A 78 31.16 15.40 -23.64
CA ASN A 78 30.98 15.62 -25.07
C ASN A 78 29.61 15.24 -25.66
N THR A 79 28.51 15.79 -25.11
CA THR A 79 27.30 15.99 -25.93
C THR A 79 27.13 17.46 -26.25
N THR A 80 27.05 17.79 -27.54
CA THR A 80 26.85 19.15 -28.01
C THR A 80 25.42 19.65 -27.77
N LEU A 81 24.50 18.74 -27.44
CA LEU A 81 23.08 18.99 -27.22
C LEU A 81 22.58 18.22 -25.98
N PRO A 82 21.70 18.81 -25.16
CA PRO A 82 21.09 18.14 -24.01
C PRO A 82 20.06 17.09 -24.46
N ALA A 83 19.87 16.05 -23.63
CA ALA A 83 18.84 15.03 -23.82
C ALA A 83 17.67 15.23 -22.84
N LEU A 84 16.45 15.02 -23.33
CA LEU A 84 15.22 15.08 -22.56
C LEU A 84 14.89 13.69 -22.02
N VAL A 85 14.97 13.53 -20.70
CA VAL A 85 14.74 12.25 -20.03
C VAL A 85 13.39 12.28 -19.31
N THR A 86 12.57 11.26 -19.52
CA THR A 86 11.34 11.05 -18.75
C THR A 86 11.06 9.56 -18.54
N TYR A 87 10.05 9.26 -17.73
CA TYR A 87 9.63 7.89 -17.44
C TYR A 87 8.13 7.71 -17.65
N ALA A 88 7.72 6.48 -17.93
CA ALA A 88 6.33 6.08 -18.03
C ALA A 88 6.06 4.86 -17.15
N ARG A 89 4.92 4.86 -16.45
CA ARG A 89 4.54 3.84 -15.46
C ARG A 89 3.08 3.43 -15.61
N GLY A 90 2.79 2.13 -15.47
CA GLY A 90 1.43 1.61 -15.47
C GLY A 90 0.69 1.86 -16.79
N ASP A 91 -0.37 2.66 -16.74
CA ASP A 91 -1.21 3.01 -17.90
C ASP A 91 -1.03 4.46 -18.38
N ALA A 92 0.05 5.12 -17.97
CA ALA A 92 0.40 6.49 -18.35
C ALA A 92 0.83 6.67 -19.83
N HIS A 93 0.35 5.83 -20.77
CA HIS A 93 0.78 5.88 -22.16
C HIS A 93 0.40 7.19 -22.85
N ALA A 94 -0.76 7.78 -22.54
CA ALA A 94 -1.20 9.04 -23.14
C ALA A 94 -0.25 10.21 -22.80
N GLN A 95 0.24 10.25 -21.56
CA GLN A 95 1.17 11.27 -21.07
C GLN A 95 2.56 11.07 -21.70
N ALA A 96 3.01 9.82 -21.79
CA ALA A 96 4.26 9.47 -22.44
C ALA A 96 4.24 9.86 -23.93
N VAL A 97 3.18 9.52 -24.66
CA VAL A 97 3.01 9.91 -26.07
C VAL A 97 2.94 11.43 -26.22
N GLY A 98 2.19 12.12 -25.37
CA GLY A 98 2.11 13.59 -25.37
C GLY A 98 3.47 14.26 -25.18
N PHE A 99 4.29 13.73 -24.25
CA PHE A 99 5.65 14.20 -24.05
C PHE A 99 6.52 13.98 -25.28
N VAL A 100 6.50 12.78 -25.87
CA VAL A 100 7.28 12.45 -27.08
C VAL A 100 6.90 13.36 -28.25
N LEU A 101 5.62 13.60 -28.47
CA LEU A 101 5.13 14.50 -29.53
C LEU A 101 5.52 15.96 -29.28
N ALA A 102 5.53 16.40 -28.03
CA ALA A 102 5.98 17.75 -27.67
C ALA A 102 7.49 17.89 -27.85
N ALA A 103 8.26 16.89 -27.40
CA ALA A 103 9.71 16.86 -27.47
C ALA A 103 10.25 16.72 -28.90
N ALA A 104 9.50 16.06 -29.80
CA ALA A 104 9.84 15.97 -31.23
C ALA A 104 9.90 17.33 -31.95
N LYS A 105 9.36 18.41 -31.35
CA LYS A 105 9.48 19.78 -31.85
C LYS A 105 10.79 20.45 -31.46
N LEU A 106 11.58 19.82 -30.58
CA LEU A 106 12.82 20.34 -30.06
C LEU A 106 13.99 19.57 -30.69
N PRO A 107 15.15 20.21 -30.90
CA PRO A 107 16.34 19.57 -31.49
C PRO A 107 17.11 18.73 -30.44
N TYR A 108 16.40 18.01 -29.57
CA TYR A 108 16.97 17.25 -28.46
C TYR A 108 16.59 15.78 -28.57
N THR A 109 17.51 14.90 -28.20
CA THR A 109 17.24 13.46 -28.11
C THR A 109 16.33 13.18 -26.91
N VAL A 110 15.36 12.28 -27.10
CA VAL A 110 14.41 11.88 -26.05
C VAL A 110 14.75 10.50 -25.53
N LEU A 111 14.84 10.35 -24.22
CA LEU A 111 15.02 9.07 -23.52
C LEU A 111 13.80 8.81 -22.66
N LEU A 112 13.05 7.75 -22.98
CA LEU A 112 11.84 7.36 -22.27
C LEU A 112 12.03 6.03 -21.54
N TYR A 113 12.13 6.09 -20.21
CA TYR A 113 12.26 4.90 -19.38
C TYR A 113 10.91 4.22 -19.14
N ASN A 114 10.84 2.93 -19.44
CA ASN A 114 9.70 2.10 -19.08
C ASN A 114 9.85 1.57 -17.65
N VAL A 115 9.02 2.05 -16.72
CA VAL A 115 9.02 1.67 -15.29
C VAL A 115 7.81 0.79 -14.95
N GLY A 116 7.40 -0.06 -15.89
CA GLY A 116 6.28 -1.01 -15.71
C GLY A 116 5.02 -0.62 -16.48
N LEU A 117 5.16 -0.25 -17.74
CA LEU A 117 4.04 -0.13 -18.68
C LEU A 117 3.41 -1.49 -18.93
N LYS A 118 2.08 -1.54 -18.97
CA LYS A 118 1.34 -2.74 -19.41
C LYS A 118 1.64 -3.03 -20.89
N PRO A 119 1.50 -4.29 -21.36
CA PRO A 119 1.80 -4.65 -22.75
C PRO A 119 1.07 -3.80 -23.80
N TYR A 120 -0.21 -3.48 -23.56
CA TYR A 120 -0.98 -2.57 -24.41
C TYR A 120 -0.37 -1.16 -24.45
N SER A 121 -0.14 -0.57 -23.27
CA SER A 121 0.46 0.75 -23.10
C SER A 121 1.87 0.84 -23.72
N LEU A 122 2.66 -0.22 -23.61
CA LEU A 122 3.97 -0.35 -24.24
C LEU A 122 3.86 -0.39 -25.78
N GLY A 123 2.92 -1.17 -26.32
CA GLY A 123 2.67 -1.22 -27.76
C GLY A 123 2.27 0.15 -28.32
N VAL A 124 1.42 0.88 -27.59
CA VAL A 124 1.05 2.25 -27.97
C VAL A 124 2.28 3.16 -27.98
N VAL A 125 3.05 3.21 -26.90
CA VAL A 125 4.24 4.07 -26.78
C VAL A 125 5.31 3.71 -27.83
N SER A 126 5.53 2.42 -28.10
CA SER A 126 6.52 1.94 -29.07
C SER A 126 6.23 2.38 -30.51
N ASN A 127 4.96 2.68 -30.85
CA ASN A 127 4.63 3.24 -32.16
C ASN A 127 5.12 4.68 -32.34
N TYR A 128 5.30 5.41 -31.23
CA TYR A 128 5.76 6.80 -31.23
C TYR A 128 7.26 6.92 -30.92
N CYS A 129 7.77 6.09 -30.00
CA CYS A 129 9.19 5.91 -29.69
C CYS A 129 9.69 4.57 -30.25
N ASN A 130 10.36 4.61 -31.39
CA ASN A 130 11.18 3.51 -31.92
C ASN A 130 12.63 4.00 -31.97
N SER A 131 13.61 3.09 -31.92
CA SER A 131 15.08 3.25 -31.77
C SER A 131 15.79 4.44 -32.47
N SER A 132 15.12 5.14 -33.39
CA SER A 132 15.62 6.35 -34.08
C SER A 132 14.94 7.66 -33.64
N LYS A 133 13.83 7.59 -32.92
CA LYS A 133 13.01 8.72 -32.42
C LYS A 133 13.09 8.86 -30.89
N CYS A 134 13.20 7.71 -30.21
CA CYS A 134 13.59 7.50 -28.82
C CYS A 134 14.17 6.07 -28.73
#